data_AF-A0A093BLU3-F1
#
_entry.id   AF-A0A093BLU3-F1
#
_cell.length_a   1.000
_cell.length_b   1.000
_cell.length_c   1.000
_cell.angle_alpha   90.00
_cell.angle_beta   90.00
_cell.angle_gamma   90.00
#
_symmetry.space_group_name_H-M   'P 1'
#
loop_
_entity.id
_entity.type
_entity.pdbx_description
1 polymer ?
#
loop_
_entity_poly.entity_id
_entity_poly.type
_entity_poly.pdbx_seq_one_letter_code
_entity_poly.pdbx_strand_id
1 'polypeptide(L)' 'FTDRGNKTVQVVDTDGKTYAVVFATRVKAGKPLHMLRLYS' A
#
# COMPACT_ATOMS: atom_id res chain seq x y z
N PHE A 1 -13.13 -0.83 -16.92
CA PHE A 1 -12.90 0.19 -15.89
C PHE A 1 -12.31 -0.51 -14.68
N THR A 2 -11.04 -0.24 -14.41
CA THR A 2 -10.13 -1.09 -13.64
C THR A 2 -10.58 -1.31 -12.19
N ASP A 3 -10.31 -2.50 -11.64
CA ASP A 3 -10.47 -2.91 -10.23
C ASP A 3 -9.63 -2.02 -9.30
N ARG A 4 -9.96 -0.74 -9.20
CA ARG A 4 -9.41 0.22 -8.24
C ARG A 4 -10.18 0.06 -6.92
N GLY A 5 -10.40 -1.18 -6.50
CA GLY A 5 -11.08 -1.50 -5.25
C GLY A 5 -10.39 -0.76 -4.11
N ASN A 6 -11.14 0.14 -3.46
CA ASN A 6 -10.74 1.09 -2.42
C ASN A 6 -9.40 0.77 -1.75
N LYS A 7 -8.29 1.22 -2.37
CA LYS A 7 -6.92 0.92 -1.95
C LYS A 7 -6.22 2.23 -1.62
N THR A 8 -5.92 2.41 -0.35
CA THR A 8 -5.10 3.52 0.16
C THR A 8 -3.66 3.03 0.30
N VAL A 9 -2.71 3.87 -0.11
CA VAL A 9 -1.29 3.57 -0.04
C VAL A 9 -0.60 4.75 0.63
N GLN A 10 0.18 4.48 1.67
CA GLN A 10 0.95 5.45 2.42
C GLN A 10 2.42 5.03 2.44
N VAL A 11 3.30 5.96 2.07
CA VAL A 11 4.74 5.77 2.25
C VAL A 11 5.05 5.97 3.73
N VAL A 12 5.71 4.99 4.34
CA VAL A 12 6.12 5.02 5.75
C VAL A 12 7.55 5.53 5.88
N ASP A 13 8.45 5.02 5.02
CA ASP A 13 9.84 5.45 4.96
C ASP A 13 10.40 5.26 3.56
N THR A 14 11.37 6.08 3.18
CA THR A 14 12.14 5.94 1.94
C THR A 14 13.39 6.80 2.00
N ASP A 15 14.50 6.31 1.45
CA ASP A 15 15.69 7.13 1.21
C ASP A 15 15.61 7.93 -0.10
N GLY A 16 14.49 7.82 -0.83
CA GLY A 16 14.27 8.45 -2.13
C GLY A 16 15.07 7.84 -3.28
N LYS A 17 15.79 6.73 -3.07
CA LYS A 17 16.72 6.19 -4.06
C LYS A 17 16.78 4.67 -4.14
N THR A 18 17.01 4.00 -3.01
CA THR A 18 17.31 2.56 -2.95
C THR A 18 16.25 1.76 -2.25
N TYR A 19 15.37 2.38 -1.46
CA TYR A 19 14.28 1.64 -0.84
C TYR A 19 13.06 2.50 -0.53
N ALA A 20 11.91 1.84 -0.43
CA ALA A 20 10.69 2.43 0.11
C ALA A 20 9.88 1.39 0.90
N VAL A 21 9.47 1.77 2.10
CA VAL A 21 8.53 1.03 2.93
C VAL A 21 7.15 1.64 2.76
N VAL A 22 6.20 0.83 2.33
CA VAL A 22 4.85 1.26 1.98
C VAL A 22 3.82 0.47 2.76
N PHE A 23 2.92 1.19 3.42
CA PHE A 23 1.74 0.62 4.06
C PHE A 23 0.53 0.76 3.14
N ALA A 24 -0.03 -0.37 2.72
CA ALA A 24 -1.22 -0.41 1.87
C ALA A 24 -2.41 -0.93 2.67
N THR A 25 -3.53 -0.23 2.58
CA THR A 25 -4.83 -0.68 3.07
C THR A 25 -5.76 -0.88 1.89
N ARG A 26 -6.42 -2.03 1.81
CA ARG A 26 -7.45 -2.31 0.80
C ARG A 26 -8.72 -2.75 1.50
N VAL A 27 -9.87 -2.19 1.14
CA VAL A 27 -11.17 -2.72 1.59
C VAL A 27 -11.65 -3.78 0.59
N LYS A 28 -11.88 -5.01 1.06
CA LYS A 28 -12.45 -6.10 0.27
C LYS A 28 -13.63 -6.69 1.04
N ALA A 29 -14.82 -6.70 0.43
CA ALA A 29 -16.06 -7.18 1.04
C ALA A 29 -16.35 -6.56 2.43
N GLY A 30 -16.16 -5.24 2.55
CA GLY A 30 -16.41 -4.48 3.80
C GLY A 30 -15.34 -4.63 4.89
N LYS A 31 -14.33 -5.50 4.70
CA LYS A 31 -13.23 -5.69 5.65
C LYS A 31 -11.96 -4.98 5.16
N PRO A 32 -11.28 -4.19 6.00
CA PRO A 32 -9.96 -3.65 5.67
C PRO A 32 -8.91 -4.76 5.76
N LEU A 33 -8.06 -4.82 4.74
CA LEU A 33 -6.88 -5.66 4.68
C LEU A 33 -5.66 -4.73 4.69
N HIS A 34 -4.70 -5.03 5.55
CA HIS A 34 -3.46 -4.26 5.70
C HIS A 34 -2.28 -5.06 5.16
N MET A 35 -1.32 -4.36 4.57
CA MET A 35 -0.12 -4.98 4.02
C MET A 35 1.04 -4.00 4.11
N LEU A 36 2.17 -4.47 4.64
CA LEU A 36 3.43 -3.77 4.59
C LEU A 36 4.26 -4.32 3.42
N ARG A 37 4.82 -3.43 2.60
CA ARG A 37 5.67 -3.79 1.47
C ARG A 37 6.99 -3.05 1.55
N LEU A 38 8.07 -3.77 1.30
CA LEU A 38 9.40 -3.22 1.05
C LEU A 38 9.66 -3.24 -0.45
N TYR A 39 10.05 -2.09 -0.98
CA TYR A 39 10.59 -1.92 -2.31
C TYR A 39 12.08 -1.65 -2.17
N SER A 40 12.89 -2.29 -3.02
CA SER A 40 14.34 -2.14 -3.09
C SER A 40 14.77 -2.05 -4.56
#